data_AF-X1SML2-F1
#
_entry.id   AF-X1SML2-F1
#
_cell.length_a   1.000
_cell.length_b   1.000
_cell.length_c   1.000
_cell.angle_alpha   90.00
_cell.angle_beta   90.00
_cell.angle_gamma   90.00
#
_symmetry.space_group_name_H-M   'P 1'
#
loop_
_entity.id
_entity.type
_entity.pdbx_description
1 polymer ?
#
loop_
_entity_poly.entity_id
_entity_poly.type
_entity_poly.pdbx_seq_one_letter_code
_entity_poly.pdbx_strand_id
1 'polypeptide(L)'
;MNEDLTNFETVRQKKDSTLVPVRISTSFVKIKDKVAGIICLYQDITKRKQNEKLQQVLYNISKAANSPISLGQLYLPFNSSPKTNK
;
A
#
# COMPACT_ATOMS: atom_id res chain seq x y z
N MET A 1 -29.95 9.74 -5.73
CA MET A 1 -28.48 9.79 -5.55
C MET A 1 -28.11 8.56 -4.72
N ASN A 2 -27.93 7.42 -5.39
CA ASN A 2 -27.64 6.12 -4.78
C ASN A 2 -26.30 5.62 -5.35
N GLU A 3 -25.27 6.46 -5.27
CA GLU A 3 -23.91 5.98 -5.48
C GLU A 3 -23.30 5.75 -4.10
N ASP A 4 -22.98 4.48 -3.91
CA ASP A 4 -22.42 3.82 -2.75
C ASP A 4 -21.26 4.65 -2.15
N LEU A 5 -21.54 5.57 -1.20
CA LEU A 5 -20.53 6.20 -0.31
C LEU A 5 -20.00 5.18 0.72
N THR A 6 -19.92 3.94 0.29
CA THR A 6 -19.81 2.72 1.03
C THR A 6 -18.53 2.14 0.49
N ASN A 7 -17.47 2.20 1.30
CA ASN A 7 -16.15 1.61 1.03
C ASN A 7 -15.12 2.47 0.28
N PHE A 8 -15.08 3.78 0.51
CA PHE A 8 -13.92 4.57 0.08
C PHE A 8 -12.93 4.80 1.23
N GLU A 9 -11.64 4.87 0.89
CA GLU A 9 -10.58 5.18 1.84
C GLU A 9 -10.19 6.65 1.74
N THR A 10 -9.89 7.27 2.89
CA THR A 10 -9.43 8.65 2.96
C THR A 10 -8.53 8.84 4.18
N VAL A 11 -8.03 10.06 4.40
CA VAL A 11 -7.26 10.43 5.59
C VAL A 11 -8.09 11.38 6.44
N ARG A 12 -8.14 11.11 7.74
CA ARG A 12 -8.83 11.96 8.72
C ARG A 12 -7.86 12.42 9.80
N GLN A 13 -8.18 13.55 10.41
CA GLN A 13 -7.41 14.10 11.52
C GLN A 13 -8.11 13.76 12.85
N LYS A 14 -7.37 13.14 13.77
CA LYS A 14 -7.81 12.94 15.15
C LYS A 14 -7.76 14.26 15.92
N LYS A 15 -8.38 14.31 17.11
CA LYS A 15 -8.41 15.51 17.97
C LYS A 15 -7.01 15.98 18.38
N ASP A 16 -6.05 15.08 18.46
CA ASP A 16 -4.63 15.36 18.75
C ASP A 16 -3.84 15.80 17.50
N SER A 17 -4.53 16.15 16.41
CA SER A 17 -3.97 16.54 15.11
C SER A 17 -3.28 15.43 14.32
N THR A 18 -3.23 14.20 14.82
CA THR A 18 -2.61 13.08 14.08
C THR A 18 -3.47 12.66 12.88
N LEU A 19 -2.82 12.35 11.76
CA LEU A 19 -3.48 11.88 10.55
C LEU A 19 -3.59 10.36 10.55
N VAL A 20 -4.79 9.86 10.27
CA VAL A 20 -5.09 8.44 10.25
C VAL A 20 -5.80 8.06 8.96
N PRO A 21 -5.31 7.06 8.22
CA PRO A 21 -6.04 6.49 7.10
C PRO A 21 -7.27 5.75 7.63
N VAL A 22 -8.42 6.02 7.03
CA VAL A 22 -9.70 5.40 7.39
C VAL A 22 -10.39 4.85 6.17
N ARG A 23 -11.14 3.76 6.35
CA ARG A 23 -12.19 3.32 5.42
C ARG A 23 -13.53 3.82 5.94
N ILE A 24 -14.33 4.41 5.05
CA ILE A 24 -15.64 4.97 5.40
C ILE A 24 -16.74 4.09 4.81
N SER A 25 -17.72 3.77 5.64
CA SER A 25 -18.98 3.13 5.24
C SER A 25 -20.14 3.96 5.77
N THR A 26 -21.14 4.24 4.94
CA THR A 26 -22.26 5.11 5.29
C THR A 26 -23.61 4.45 5.00
N SER A 27 -24.64 4.83 5.75
CA SER A 27 -26.01 4.36 5.50
C SER A 27 -27.02 5.43 5.91
N PHE A 28 -28.13 5.52 5.17
CA PHE A 28 -29.24 6.39 5.50
C PHE A 28 -30.11 5.79 6.59
N VAL A 29 -30.41 6.58 7.61
CA VAL A 29 -31.47 6.27 8.59
C VAL A 29 -32.79 6.77 8.03
N LYS A 30 -33.77 5.88 7.88
CA LYS A 30 -35.11 6.23 7.36
C LYS A 30 -36.17 6.07 8.45
N ILE A 31 -37.06 7.05 8.58
CA ILE A 31 -38.24 7.02 9.44
C ILE A 31 -39.46 7.29 8.54
N LYS A 32 -40.42 6.35 8.51
CA LYS A 32 -41.60 6.44 7.62
C LYS A 32 -41.20 6.75 6.17
N ASP A 33 -40.20 6.02 5.67
CA ASP A 33 -39.59 6.13 4.34
C ASP A 33 -38.95 7.48 3.98
N LYS A 34 -38.85 8.39 4.94
CA LYS A 34 -38.12 9.66 4.79
C LYS A 34 -36.74 9.55 5.43
N VAL A 35 -35.71 10.07 4.75
CA VAL A 35 -34.36 10.13 5.31
C VAL A 35 -34.37 11.06 6.52
N ALA A 36 -34.06 10.50 7.69
CA ALA A 36 -33.97 11.21 8.96
C ALA A 36 -32.52 11.53 9.34
N GLY A 37 -31.54 10.86 8.74
CA GLY A 37 -30.13 11.09 9.00
C GLY A 37 -29.20 10.14 8.24
N ILE A 38 -27.90 10.25 8.55
CA ILE A 38 -26.84 9.41 8.00
C ILE A 38 -26.02 8.86 9.17
N ILE A 39 -25.76 7.56 9.15
CA ILE A 39 -24.76 6.93 10.02
C ILE A 39 -23.50 6.72 9.18
N CYS A 40 -22.35 7.15 9.71
CA CYS A 40 -21.04 6.96 9.11
C CYS A 40 -20.15 6.18 10.07
N LEU A 41 -19.57 5.08 9.59
CA LEU A 41 -18.53 4.34 10.29
C LEU A 41 -17.16 4.71 9.72
N TYR A 42 -16.24 5.08 10.61
CA TYR A 42 -14.83 5.27 10.30
C TYR A 42 -14.05 4.08 10.86
N GLN A 43 -13.48 3.25 9.98
CA GLN A 43 -12.59 2.17 10.37
C GLN A 43 -11.14 2.64 10.22
N ASP A 44 -10.37 2.66 11.30
CA ASP A 44 -8.92 2.87 11.24
C ASP A 44 -8.27 1.70 10.47
N ILE A 45 -7.59 2.01 9.38
CA ILE A 45 -6.94 1.03 8.50
C ILE A 45 -5.41 1.15 8.53
N THR A 46 -4.85 1.83 9.53
CA THR A 46 -3.40 2.03 9.69
C THR A 46 -2.66 0.71 9.63
N LYS A 47 -3.10 -0.28 10.42
CA LYS A 47 -2.45 -1.60 10.48
C LYS A 47 -2.52 -2.34 9.14
N ARG A 48 -3.65 -2.25 8.45
CA ARG A 48 -3.81 -2.86 7.12
C ARG A 48 -2.85 -2.24 6.11
N LYS A 49 -2.78 -0.90 6.01
CA LYS A 49 -1.85 -0.22 5.09
C LYS A 49 -0.38 -0.52 5.39
N GLN A 50 -0.01 -0.63 6.67
CA GLN A 50 1.33 -1.05 7.06
C GLN A 50 1.65 -2.47 6.57
N ASN A 51 0.71 -3.40 6.74
CA ASN A 51 0.88 -4.78 6.27
C ASN A 51 0.97 -4.87 4.74
N GLU A 52 0.14 -4.13 4.00
CA GLU A 52 0.20 -4.04 2.54
C GLU A 52 1.57 -3.53 2.07
N LYS A 53 2.10 -2.48 2.72
CA LYS A 53 3.42 -1.95 2.40
C LYS A 53 4.52 -2.97 2.67
N LEU A 54 4.45 -3.67 3.81
CA LEU A 54 5.39 -4.73 4.16
C LEU A 54 5.37 -5.86 3.13
N GLN A 55 4.18 -6.34 2.76
CA GLN A 55 4.01 -7.38 1.74
C GLN A 55 4.58 -6.94 0.39
N GLN A 56 4.35 -5.70 -0.03
CA GLN A 56 4.90 -5.17 -1.28
C GLN A 56 6.44 -5.14 -1.26
N VAL A 57 7.04 -4.75 -0.13
CA VAL A 57 8.51 -4.73 0.02
C VAL A 57 9.07 -6.14 -0.05
N LEU A 58 8.49 -7.09 0.68
CA LEU A 58 8.92 -8.50 0.67
C LEU A 58 8.80 -9.13 -0.72
N TYR A 59 7.70 -8.86 -1.42
CA TYR A 59 7.51 -9.29 -2.81
C TYR A 59 8.61 -8.74 -3.72
N ASN A 60 8.93 -7.45 -3.63
CA ASN A 60 9.96 -6.83 -4.45
C ASN A 60 11.35 -7.41 -4.18
N ILE A 61 11.70 -7.66 -2.92
CA ILE A 61 12.97 -8.30 -2.54
C ILE A 61 13.05 -9.71 -3.11
N SER A 62 12.01 -10.52 -2.92
CA SER A 62 11.94 -11.88 -3.46
C SER A 62 12.07 -11.89 -4.98
N LYS A 63 11.37 -10.99 -5.67
CA LYS A 63 11.45 -10.85 -7.13
C LYS A 63 12.85 -10.48 -7.61
N ALA A 64 13.55 -9.59 -6.91
CA ALA A 64 14.92 -9.20 -7.25
C ALA A 64 15.93 -10.33 -7.00
N ALA A 65 15.84 -11.00 -5.85
CA ALA A 65 16.71 -12.11 -5.48
C ALA A 65 16.53 -13.33 -6.41
N ASN A 66 15.31 -13.58 -6.84
CA ASN A 66 14.97 -14.65 -7.79
C ASN A 66 15.05 -14.22 -9.26
N SER A 67 15.50 -12.99 -9.54
CA SER A 67 15.72 -12.58 -10.92
C SER A 67 16.88 -13.38 -11.51
N PRO A 68 16.80 -13.80 -12.79
CA PRO A 68 17.88 -14.57 -13.39
C PRO A 68 19.16 -13.72 -13.38
N ILE A 69 20.16 -14.18 -12.62
CA ILE A 69 21.51 -13.63 -12.68
C ILE A 69 21.98 -13.82 -14.13
N SER A 70 22.43 -12.75 -14.79
CA SER A 70 22.95 -12.90 -16.14
C SER A 70 24.26 -13.69 -16.11
N LEU A 71 24.55 -14.50 -17.13
CA LEU A 71 25.82 -15.26 -17.19
C LEU A 71 27.05 -14.33 -17.03
N GLY A 72 26.98 -13.10 -17.54
CA GLY A 72 28.05 -12.10 -17.38
C GLY A 72 28.26 -11.61 -15.95
N GLN A 73 27.28 -11.77 -15.06
CA GLN A 73 27.42 -11.50 -13.62
C GLN A 73 27.97 -12.72 -12.86
N LEU A 74 27.77 -13.94 -13.37
CA LEU A 74 28.32 -15.17 -12.78
C LEU A 74 29.82 -15.34 -13.07
N TYR A 75 30.30 -14.80 -14.18
CA TYR A 75 31.71 -14.84 -14.56
C TYR A 75 32.36 -13.47 -14.36
N LEU A 76 33.11 -13.31 -13.26
CA LEU A 76 34.12 -12.24 -13.16
C LEU A 76 35.15 -12.46 -14.28
N PRO A 77 35.46 -11.46 -15.13
CA PRO A 77 36.47 -11.63 -16.15
C PRO A 77 37.83 -11.84 -15.47
N PHE A 78 38.32 -13.08 -15.52
CA PHE A 78 39.65 -13.49 -15.03
C PHE A 78 40.81 -12.70 -15.68
N ASN A 79 40.56 -11.99 -16.77
CA ASN A 79 41.58 -11.34 -17.58
C ASN A 79 41.58 -9.82 -17.40
N SER A 80 42.00 -9.37 -16.22
CA SER A 80 42.67 -8.08 -16.07
C SER A 80 44.10 -8.31 -15.56
N SER A 81 44.84 -9.18 -16.25
CA SER A 81 46.30 -9.20 -16.12
C SER A 81 46.84 -7.82 -16.51
N PRO A 82 47.72 -7.20 -15.71
CA PRO A 82 48.30 -5.93 -16.05
C PRO A 82 49.06 -6.09 -17.37
N LYS A 83 48.70 -5.30 -18.38
CA LYS A 83 49.51 -5.18 -19.59
C LYS A 83 50.88 -4.69 -19.14
N THR A 84 51.89 -5.56 -19.15
CA THR A 84 53.29 -5.19 -19.00
C THR A 84 53.61 -4.26 -20.17
N ASN A 85 53.69 -2.96 -19.87
CA ASN A 85 54.16 -1.98 -20.83
C ASN A 85 55.68 -2.11 -20.91
N LYS A 86 56.16 -2.10 -22.15
CA LYS A 86 57.53 -2.34 -22.61
C LYS A 86 58.55 -1.39 -22.01
#